data_AF-A0AAX2A3E7-F1
#
_entry.id   AF-A0AAX2A3E7-F1
#
_cell.length_a   1.000
_cell.length_b   1.000
_cell.length_c   1.000
_cell.angle_alpha   90.00
_cell.angle_beta   90.00
_cell.angle_gamma   90.00
#
_symmetry.space_group_name_H-M   'P 1'
#
loop_
_entity.id
_entity.type
_entity.pdbx_description
1 polymer ?
#
loop_
_entity_poly.entity_id
_entity_poly.type
_entity_poly.pdbx_seq_one_letter_code
_entity_poly.pdbx_strand_id
1 'polypeptide(L)'
;MEKQYFNLMQFFEGYVRNYRRMNLSHLHNRSMFTKREIDYFANLGEMLGFDVFIEDSKFDKLKGRSRPMDLSWWKWDVRIDDENFLYLALHLERENVWNKDVDTIEKLFSLTEEGYVPHNVIGIQYIESPERIDFLNDLVIQKNAVQKSNALMVYRYYDNELHLERVCAYYFTPTGLNEVRTAICTQDELGYWFMCFDEEYAPFQEKRGGH
;
A
#
# COMPACT_ATOMS: atom_id res chain seq x y z
N MET A 1 5.72 23.97 -3.73
CA MET A 1 6.84 23.09 -4.16
C MET A 1 6.31 22.13 -5.23
N GLU A 2 7.11 21.75 -6.22
CA GLU A 2 6.67 20.71 -7.19
C GLU A 2 6.57 19.35 -6.49
N LYS A 3 5.59 18.52 -6.90
CA LYS A 3 5.39 17.21 -6.27
C LYS A 3 6.55 16.26 -6.60
N GLN A 4 7.08 15.60 -5.59
CA GLN A 4 8.06 14.53 -5.75
C GLN A 4 7.34 13.18 -5.89
N TYR A 5 7.31 12.67 -7.10
CA TYR A 5 6.69 11.39 -7.42
C TYR A 5 7.68 10.23 -7.36
N PHE A 6 7.32 9.16 -6.65
CA PHE A 6 8.10 7.92 -6.60
C PHE A 6 7.62 6.91 -7.66
N ASN A 7 8.52 6.02 -8.05
CA ASN A 7 8.13 4.79 -8.74
C ASN A 7 7.55 3.80 -7.72
N LEU A 8 6.26 3.90 -7.45
CA LEU A 8 5.60 3.06 -6.45
C LEU A 8 5.56 1.57 -6.85
N MET A 9 5.64 1.25 -8.15
CA MET A 9 5.73 -0.14 -8.56
C MET A 9 7.07 -0.78 -8.13
N GLN A 10 8.15 -0.01 -8.07
CA GLN A 10 9.41 -0.46 -7.48
C GLN A 10 9.26 -0.76 -5.98
N PHE A 11 8.43 0.01 -5.25
CA PHE A 11 8.15 -0.26 -3.84
C PHE A 11 7.33 -1.53 -3.67
N PHE A 12 6.34 -1.77 -4.55
CA PHE A 12 5.60 -3.03 -4.61
C PHE A 12 6.52 -4.22 -4.88
N GLU A 13 7.47 -4.09 -5.81
CA GLU A 13 8.43 -5.15 -6.07
C GLU A 13 9.31 -5.45 -4.85
N GLY A 14 9.80 -4.41 -4.18
CA GLY A 14 10.50 -4.59 -2.91
C GLY A 14 9.63 -5.30 -1.87
N TYR A 15 8.35 -4.95 -1.78
CA TYR A 15 7.39 -5.53 -0.83
C TYR A 15 7.18 -7.03 -1.08
N VAL A 16 6.92 -7.43 -2.33
CA VAL A 16 6.79 -8.83 -2.74
C VAL A 16 8.07 -9.61 -2.41
N ARG A 17 9.23 -9.12 -2.86
CA ARG A 17 10.52 -9.83 -2.71
C ARG A 17 10.98 -9.95 -1.27
N ASN A 18 10.65 -8.98 -0.40
CA ASN A 18 11.04 -8.99 1.01
C ASN A 18 9.96 -9.57 1.93
N TYR A 19 8.79 -9.97 1.42
CA TYR A 19 7.70 -10.49 2.26
C TYR A 19 8.16 -11.69 3.12
N ARG A 20 8.98 -12.57 2.53
CA ARG A 20 9.58 -13.69 3.25
C ARG A 20 10.44 -13.25 4.45
N ARG A 21 11.15 -12.13 4.33
CA ARG A 21 12.04 -11.59 5.37
C ARG A 21 11.29 -10.94 6.52
N MET A 22 9.99 -10.69 6.36
CA MET A 22 9.12 -10.26 7.46
C MET A 22 8.90 -11.37 8.51
N ASN A 23 9.28 -12.61 8.17
CA ASN A 23 9.28 -13.77 9.05
C ASN A 23 7.89 -14.05 9.66
N LEU A 24 6.86 -13.93 8.84
CA LEU A 24 5.47 -14.16 9.21
C LEU A 24 5.12 -15.65 9.00
N SER A 25 4.43 -16.27 9.96
CA SER A 25 3.98 -17.66 9.87
C SER A 25 2.49 -17.78 10.18
N HIS A 26 1.90 -18.94 9.90
CA HIS A 26 0.51 -19.26 10.26
C HIS A 26 0.20 -19.14 11.77
N LEU A 27 1.23 -19.16 12.62
CA LEU A 27 1.09 -19.00 14.08
C LEU A 27 0.92 -17.53 14.49
N HIS A 28 1.21 -16.58 13.60
CA HIS A 28 1.08 -15.17 13.89
C HIS A 28 -0.36 -14.68 13.69
N ASN A 29 -0.81 -13.80 14.58
CA ASN A 29 -2.10 -13.14 14.47
C ASN A 29 -2.06 -11.98 13.44
N ARG A 30 -3.23 -11.53 12.99
CA ARG A 30 -3.35 -10.47 11.98
C ARG A 30 -2.65 -9.17 12.35
N SER A 31 -2.60 -8.80 13.64
CA SER A 31 -1.93 -7.57 14.06
C SER A 31 -0.41 -7.63 13.87
N MET A 32 0.21 -8.81 13.98
CA MET A 32 1.62 -8.97 13.62
C MET A 32 1.88 -8.80 12.12
N PHE A 33 0.97 -9.24 11.25
CA PHE A 33 1.07 -8.98 9.80
C PHE A 33 1.01 -7.47 9.54
N THR A 34 -0.01 -6.79 10.08
CA THR A 34 -0.16 -5.34 10.00
C THR A 34 1.12 -4.63 10.44
N LYS A 35 1.63 -4.97 11.63
CA LYS A 35 2.84 -4.34 12.16
C LYS A 35 4.05 -4.56 11.25
N ARG A 36 4.31 -5.79 10.81
CA ARG A 36 5.49 -6.09 9.96
C ARG A 36 5.41 -5.43 8.59
N GLU A 37 4.22 -5.34 8.01
CA GLU A 37 4.01 -4.67 6.74
C GLU A 37 4.19 -3.14 6.88
N ILE A 38 3.70 -2.54 7.96
CA ILE A 38 3.96 -1.11 8.28
C ILE A 38 5.44 -0.87 8.55
N ASP A 39 6.08 -1.71 9.37
CA ASP A 39 7.52 -1.62 9.68
C ASP A 39 8.37 -1.68 8.40
N TYR A 40 7.99 -2.51 7.42
CA TYR A 40 8.69 -2.58 6.14
C TYR A 40 8.69 -1.22 5.41
N PHE A 41 7.52 -0.59 5.27
CA PHE A 41 7.44 0.73 4.64
C PHE A 41 8.05 1.83 5.51
N ALA A 42 7.97 1.73 6.84
CA ALA A 42 8.61 2.69 7.73
C ALA A 42 10.14 2.70 7.52
N ASN A 43 10.77 1.52 7.56
CA ASN A 43 12.21 1.37 7.31
C ASN A 43 12.61 1.88 5.91
N LEU A 44 11.79 1.63 4.89
CA LEU A 44 12.04 2.14 3.54
C LEU A 44 12.04 3.68 3.51
N GLY A 45 11.08 4.33 4.19
CA GLY A 45 11.00 5.78 4.27
C GLY A 45 12.23 6.40 4.94
N GLU A 46 12.66 5.83 6.07
CA GLU A 46 13.85 6.27 6.79
C GLU A 46 15.12 6.10 5.93
N MET A 47 15.26 4.97 5.23
CA MET A 47 16.39 4.73 4.31
C MET A 47 16.43 5.72 3.15
N LEU A 48 15.29 6.26 2.74
CA LEU A 48 15.17 7.29 1.70
C LEU A 48 15.32 8.72 2.25
N GLY A 49 15.52 8.88 3.57
CA GLY A 49 15.77 10.17 4.21
C GLY A 49 14.51 10.99 4.51
N PHE A 50 13.39 10.32 4.80
CA PHE A 50 12.16 10.93 5.30
C PHE A 50 12.00 10.72 6.80
N ASP A 51 11.30 11.64 7.44
CA ASP A 51 10.79 11.47 8.80
C ASP A 51 9.52 10.63 8.75
N VAL A 52 9.47 9.55 9.52
CA VAL A 52 8.42 8.54 9.43
C VAL A 52 7.61 8.51 10.71
N PHE A 53 6.29 8.52 10.56
CA PHE A 53 5.35 8.46 11.68
C PHE A 53 4.31 7.37 11.46
N ILE A 54 4.05 6.59 12.51
CA ILE A 54 3.02 5.56 12.57
C ILE A 54 1.84 6.14 13.37
N GLU A 55 0.62 5.97 12.89
CA GLU A 55 -0.60 6.55 13.51
C GLU A 55 -0.62 8.09 13.55
N ASP A 56 -0.04 8.73 12.54
CA ASP A 56 0.07 10.19 12.43
C ASP A 56 -1.27 10.88 12.10
N SER A 57 -1.47 12.11 12.54
CA SER A 57 -2.75 12.80 12.35
C SER A 57 -2.85 13.49 10.98
N LYS A 58 -3.95 13.25 10.24
CA LYS A 58 -4.30 13.97 9.01
C LYS A 58 -5.66 14.65 9.16
N PHE A 59 -5.71 15.98 9.06
CA PHE A 59 -6.96 16.71 9.16
C PHE A 59 -7.84 16.52 7.91
N ASP A 60 -9.06 16.00 8.09
CA ASP A 60 -10.06 15.86 7.03
C ASP A 60 -11.02 17.05 7.06
N LYS A 61 -10.91 17.94 6.06
CA LYS A 61 -11.71 19.16 5.96
C LYS A 61 -13.21 18.90 5.86
N LEU A 62 -13.61 17.80 5.20
CA LEU A 62 -15.03 17.49 5.00
C LEU A 62 -15.66 16.97 6.29
N LYS A 63 -14.90 16.19 7.08
CA LYS A 63 -15.37 15.64 8.35
C LYS A 63 -15.11 16.57 9.54
N GLY A 64 -14.37 17.66 9.34
CA GLY A 64 -14.03 18.64 10.39
C GLY A 64 -13.23 18.03 11.54
N ARG A 65 -12.47 16.96 11.30
CA ARG A 65 -11.72 16.23 12.32
C ARG A 65 -10.48 15.56 11.75
N SER A 66 -9.49 15.32 12.61
CA SER A 66 -8.33 14.50 12.25
C SER A 66 -8.69 13.02 12.15
N ARG A 67 -8.16 12.37 11.12
CA ARG A 67 -8.15 10.91 10.97
C ARG A 67 -6.69 10.45 11.07
N PRO A 68 -6.37 9.47 11.94
CA PRO A 68 -5.01 8.95 12.02
C PRO A 68 -4.68 8.18 10.75
N MET A 69 -3.55 8.46 10.12
CA MET A 69 -2.95 7.71 9.02
C MET A 69 -2.21 6.50 9.58
N ASP A 70 -2.25 5.36 8.91
CA ASP A 70 -1.50 4.20 9.40
C ASP A 70 0.01 4.44 9.35
N LEU A 71 0.49 5.09 8.28
CA LEU A 71 1.88 5.50 8.12
C LEU A 71 1.96 6.77 7.25
N SER A 72 2.82 7.70 7.66
CA SER A 72 3.16 8.88 6.87
C SER A 72 4.67 9.08 6.78
N TRP A 73 5.13 9.57 5.63
CA TRP A 73 6.50 10.01 5.42
C TRP A 73 6.49 11.51 5.14
N TRP A 74 7.23 12.26 5.93
CA TRP A 74 7.34 13.70 5.83
C TRP A 74 8.73 14.12 5.40
N LYS A 75 8.81 15.15 4.56
CA LYS A 75 10.08 15.77 4.24
C LYS A 75 10.33 16.96 5.16
N TRP A 76 11.41 16.89 5.92
CA TRP A 76 11.96 18.03 6.63
C TRP A 76 13.39 18.34 6.16
N ASP A 77 13.76 19.61 6.21
CA ASP A 77 15.12 20.09 5.97
C ASP A 77 15.34 21.44 6.65
N VAL A 78 16.07 21.43 7.76
CA VAL A 78 16.40 22.62 8.58
C VAL A 78 17.09 23.73 7.77
N ARG A 79 17.69 23.42 6.63
CA ARG A 79 18.34 24.42 5.75
C ARG A 79 17.33 25.22 4.92
N ILE A 80 16.08 24.75 4.85
CA ILE A 80 14.98 25.35 4.09
C ILE A 80 13.95 25.94 5.06
N ASP A 81 13.52 25.17 6.04
CA ASP A 81 12.56 25.57 7.07
C ASP A 81 12.88 24.79 8.36
N ASP A 82 13.23 25.49 9.43
CA ASP A 82 13.59 24.91 10.72
C ASP A 82 12.38 24.68 11.65
N GLU A 83 11.21 25.20 11.29
CA GLU A 83 9.98 25.11 12.09
C GLU A 83 8.98 24.10 11.52
N ASN A 84 8.89 23.96 10.19
CA ASN A 84 7.82 23.21 9.53
C ASN A 84 8.33 22.11 8.58
N PHE A 85 7.52 21.05 8.45
CA PHE A 85 7.68 20.08 7.37
C PHE A 85 7.43 20.74 6.02
N LEU A 86 8.25 20.38 5.03
CA LEU A 86 8.16 20.94 3.68
C LEU A 86 6.97 20.37 2.91
N TYR A 87 6.69 19.08 3.06
CA TYR A 87 5.54 18.39 2.44
C TYR A 87 5.36 16.96 2.98
N LEU A 88 4.15 16.43 2.81
CA LEU A 88 3.81 15.02 2.98
C LEU A 88 4.24 14.21 1.75
N ALA A 89 5.30 13.42 1.88
CA ALA A 89 5.87 12.64 0.78
C ALA A 89 5.05 11.39 0.47
N LEU A 90 4.61 10.67 1.51
CA LEU A 90 3.82 9.45 1.40
C LEU A 90 2.75 9.40 2.47
N HIS A 91 1.55 8.97 2.08
CA HIS A 91 0.49 8.53 2.98
C HIS A 91 0.12 7.08 2.67
N LEU A 92 0.22 6.19 3.65
CA LEU A 92 -0.11 4.78 3.49
C LEU A 92 -1.25 4.39 4.43
N GLU A 93 -2.18 3.60 3.89
CA GLU A 93 -3.31 3.02 4.60
C GLU A 93 -3.41 1.53 4.35
N ARG A 94 -3.77 0.80 5.40
CA ARG A 94 -3.89 -0.65 5.36
C ARG A 94 -5.21 -1.11 5.97
N GLU A 95 -5.97 -1.92 5.24
CA GLU A 95 -7.25 -2.43 5.71
C GLU A 95 -7.33 -3.96 5.51
N ASN A 96 -7.71 -4.68 6.57
CA ASN A 96 -7.90 -6.13 6.56
C ASN A 96 -9.38 -6.54 6.49
N VAL A 97 -10.29 -5.60 6.75
CA VAL A 97 -11.72 -5.86 6.77
C VAL A 97 -12.29 -5.47 5.41
N TRP A 98 -12.72 -6.47 4.65
CA TRP A 98 -13.14 -6.32 3.25
C TRP A 98 -14.24 -5.29 3.02
N ASN A 99 -15.13 -5.06 3.99
CA ASN A 99 -16.25 -4.12 3.85
C ASN A 99 -15.90 -2.66 4.20
N LYS A 100 -14.62 -2.36 4.44
CA LYS A 100 -14.09 -1.00 4.70
C LYS A 100 -13.21 -0.49 3.56
N ASP A 101 -13.20 -1.19 2.43
CA ASP A 101 -12.45 -0.85 1.21
C ASP A 101 -12.71 0.60 0.75
N VAL A 102 -13.98 1.01 0.64
CA VAL A 102 -14.39 2.37 0.26
C VAL A 102 -13.94 3.41 1.28
N ASP A 103 -14.21 3.17 2.57
CA ASP A 103 -13.83 4.08 3.66
C ASP A 103 -12.32 4.35 3.72
N THR A 104 -11.53 3.36 3.30
CA THR A 104 -10.07 3.40 3.23
C THR A 104 -9.60 4.24 2.05
N ILE A 105 -10.22 4.08 0.86
CA ILE A 105 -9.94 4.96 -0.29
C ILE A 105 -10.34 6.41 0.05
N GLU A 106 -11.49 6.62 0.68
CA GLU A 106 -11.89 7.97 1.13
C GLU A 106 -10.90 8.59 2.12
N LYS A 107 -10.29 7.77 2.98
CA LYS A 107 -9.25 8.21 3.92
C LYS A 107 -7.97 8.62 3.19
N LEU A 108 -7.51 7.78 2.27
CA LEU A 108 -6.31 8.02 1.45
C LEU A 108 -6.38 9.37 0.72
N PHE A 109 -7.54 9.66 0.14
CA PHE A 109 -7.80 10.84 -0.69
C PHE A 109 -8.63 11.93 0.00
N SER A 110 -8.64 11.98 1.34
CA SER A 110 -9.34 13.02 2.08
C SER A 110 -8.80 14.42 1.75
N LEU A 111 -9.70 15.41 1.72
CA LEU A 111 -9.34 16.80 1.44
C LEU A 111 -8.65 17.43 2.66
N THR A 112 -7.46 18.00 2.46
CA THR A 112 -6.61 18.55 3.53
C THR A 112 -6.13 19.97 3.23
N GLU A 113 -5.32 20.53 4.13
CA GLU A 113 -4.62 21.81 3.93
C GLU A 113 -3.42 21.67 2.98
N GLU A 114 -2.96 22.79 2.44
CA GLU A 114 -1.76 22.83 1.60
C GLU A 114 -0.55 22.32 2.41
N GLY A 115 0.36 21.58 1.77
CA GLY A 115 1.46 20.87 2.45
C GLY A 115 1.07 19.48 3.02
N TYR A 116 -0.21 19.26 3.35
CA TYR A 116 -0.76 17.96 3.80
C TYR A 116 -1.38 17.14 2.67
N VAL A 117 -1.28 17.60 1.42
CA VAL A 117 -1.69 16.83 0.24
C VAL A 117 -0.54 15.90 -0.13
N PRO A 118 -0.69 14.57 0.05
CA PRO A 118 0.43 13.66 -0.16
C PRO A 118 0.89 13.66 -1.63
N HIS A 119 2.20 13.63 -1.84
CA HIS A 119 2.75 13.45 -3.18
C HIS A 119 2.47 12.03 -3.70
N ASN A 120 2.55 11.05 -2.81
CA ASN A 120 2.34 9.64 -3.10
C ASN A 120 1.38 9.02 -2.08
N VAL A 121 0.57 8.05 -2.51
CA VAL A 121 -0.30 7.28 -1.63
C VAL A 121 -0.17 5.78 -1.90
N ILE A 122 -0.26 4.97 -0.85
CA ILE A 122 -0.30 3.51 -0.94
C ILE A 122 -1.51 3.01 -0.17
N GLY A 123 -2.40 2.28 -0.82
CA GLY A 123 -3.49 1.56 -0.17
C GLY A 123 -3.28 0.06 -0.26
N ILE A 124 -3.21 -0.64 0.87
CA ILE A 124 -3.13 -2.10 0.91
C ILE A 124 -4.41 -2.64 1.53
N GLN A 125 -5.27 -3.26 0.74
CA GLN A 125 -6.62 -3.61 1.16
C GLN A 125 -6.90 -5.10 0.94
N TYR A 126 -7.39 -5.78 1.97
CA TYR A 126 -8.08 -7.03 1.78
C TYR A 126 -9.48 -6.74 1.23
N ILE A 127 -9.87 -7.38 0.13
CA ILE A 127 -11.17 -7.19 -0.51
C ILE A 127 -11.93 -8.53 -0.57
N GLU A 128 -13.22 -8.45 -0.81
CA GLU A 128 -14.11 -9.61 -0.81
C GLU A 128 -13.80 -10.56 -1.98
N SER A 129 -13.61 -10.00 -3.19
CA SER A 129 -13.49 -10.76 -4.43
C SER A 129 -12.83 -9.91 -5.53
N PRO A 130 -12.31 -10.52 -6.61
CA PRO A 130 -11.68 -9.77 -7.70
C PRO A 130 -12.64 -8.82 -8.42
N GLU A 131 -13.94 -9.12 -8.45
CA GLU A 131 -14.97 -8.28 -9.09
C GLU A 131 -15.09 -6.89 -8.44
N ARG A 132 -14.60 -6.73 -7.20
CA ARG A 132 -14.58 -5.44 -6.50
C ARG A 132 -13.52 -4.47 -7.05
N ILE A 133 -12.48 -4.98 -7.70
CA ILE A 133 -11.31 -4.19 -8.08
C ILE A 133 -11.66 -3.07 -9.05
N ASP A 134 -12.49 -3.34 -10.07
CA ASP A 134 -12.86 -2.33 -11.07
C ASP A 134 -13.59 -1.15 -10.44
N PHE A 135 -14.57 -1.44 -9.58
CA PHE A 135 -15.30 -0.41 -8.82
C PHE A 135 -14.37 0.44 -7.94
N LEU A 136 -13.44 -0.20 -7.22
CA LEU A 136 -12.49 0.50 -6.35
C LEU A 136 -11.49 1.34 -7.15
N ASN A 137 -11.05 0.86 -8.31
CA ASN A 137 -10.16 1.57 -9.20
C ASN A 137 -10.84 2.81 -9.83
N ASP A 138 -12.10 2.71 -10.22
CA ASP A 138 -12.88 3.86 -10.68
C ASP A 138 -12.98 4.95 -9.59
N LEU A 139 -13.22 4.54 -8.34
CA LEU A 139 -13.23 5.45 -7.19
C LEU A 139 -11.85 6.11 -6.99
N VAL A 140 -10.76 5.33 -7.09
CA VAL A 140 -9.39 5.86 -6.99
C VAL A 140 -9.11 6.89 -8.08
N ILE A 141 -9.48 6.61 -9.33
CA ILE A 141 -9.33 7.56 -10.45
C ILE A 141 -10.11 8.85 -10.17
N GLN A 142 -11.38 8.74 -9.75
CA GLN A 142 -12.22 9.90 -9.44
C GLN A 142 -11.60 10.78 -8.35
N LYS A 143 -11.13 10.15 -7.26
CA LYS A 143 -10.56 10.88 -6.12
C LYS A 143 -9.17 11.45 -6.45
N ASN A 144 -8.36 10.71 -7.19
CA ASN A 144 -7.01 11.13 -7.56
C ASN A 144 -7.00 12.25 -8.62
N ALA A 145 -8.08 12.45 -9.37
CA ALA A 145 -8.24 13.63 -10.25
C ALA A 145 -8.13 14.96 -9.48
N VAL A 146 -8.50 14.96 -8.19
CA VAL A 146 -8.39 16.12 -7.30
C VAL A 146 -7.04 16.14 -6.58
N GLN A 147 -6.69 15.04 -5.90
CA GLN A 147 -5.47 14.99 -5.08
C GLN A 147 -4.18 15.04 -5.92
N LYS A 148 -4.22 14.52 -7.16
CA LYS A 148 -3.11 14.45 -8.12
C LYS A 148 -1.86 13.82 -7.50
N SER A 149 -2.00 12.68 -6.85
CA SER A 149 -0.88 11.91 -6.29
C SER A 149 -0.48 10.79 -7.25
N ASN A 150 0.73 10.27 -7.08
CA ASN A 150 0.96 8.89 -7.49
C ASN A 150 0.26 7.98 -6.48
N ALA A 151 -0.49 6.98 -6.95
CA ALA A 151 -1.22 6.07 -6.09
C ALA A 151 -0.88 4.63 -6.44
N LEU A 152 -0.55 3.82 -5.44
CA LEU A 152 -0.43 2.38 -5.57
C LEU A 152 -1.51 1.73 -4.74
N MET A 153 -2.42 1.01 -5.39
CA MET A 153 -3.44 0.21 -4.74
C MET A 153 -3.05 -1.26 -4.83
N VAL A 154 -2.87 -1.91 -3.69
CA VAL A 154 -2.58 -3.34 -3.57
C VAL A 154 -3.81 -4.00 -2.98
N TYR A 155 -4.54 -4.73 -3.82
CA TYR A 155 -5.70 -5.52 -3.41
C TYR A 155 -5.29 -6.95 -3.11
N ARG A 156 -5.75 -7.48 -1.99
CA ARG A 156 -5.51 -8.85 -1.54
C ARG A 156 -6.84 -9.56 -1.39
N TYR A 157 -6.96 -10.77 -1.89
CA TYR A 157 -8.17 -11.59 -1.68
C TYR A 157 -7.82 -13.06 -1.74
N TYR A 158 -8.62 -13.89 -1.09
CA TYR A 158 -8.43 -15.34 -1.13
C TYR A 158 -9.11 -15.94 -2.36
N ASP A 159 -8.34 -16.62 -3.19
CA ASP A 159 -8.82 -17.37 -4.35
C ASP A 159 -9.21 -18.78 -3.87
N ASN A 160 -10.51 -19.03 -3.84
CA ASN A 160 -11.06 -20.31 -3.37
C ASN A 160 -10.76 -21.47 -4.32
N GLU A 161 -10.55 -21.21 -5.62
CA GLU A 161 -10.29 -22.27 -6.60
C GLU A 161 -8.85 -22.75 -6.52
N LEU A 162 -7.91 -21.82 -6.34
CA LEU A 162 -6.48 -22.13 -6.25
C LEU A 162 -5.96 -22.29 -4.82
N HIS A 163 -6.82 -22.07 -3.82
CA HIS A 163 -6.50 -22.16 -2.40
C HIS A 163 -5.25 -21.32 -2.01
N LEU A 164 -5.19 -20.09 -2.51
CA LEU A 164 -4.09 -19.16 -2.25
C LEU A 164 -4.61 -17.73 -2.16
N GLU A 165 -3.78 -16.84 -1.64
CA GLU A 165 -4.12 -15.41 -1.63
C GLU A 165 -3.53 -14.73 -2.87
N ARG A 166 -4.38 -14.00 -3.59
CA ARG A 166 -4.01 -13.15 -4.73
C ARG A 166 -3.63 -11.77 -4.24
N VAL A 167 -2.63 -11.18 -4.87
CA VAL A 167 -2.12 -9.84 -4.59
C VAL A 167 -2.04 -9.07 -5.91
N CYS A 168 -2.92 -8.10 -6.11
CA CYS A 168 -3.01 -7.32 -7.35
C CYS A 168 -2.63 -5.86 -7.08
N ALA A 169 -1.56 -5.39 -7.71
CA ALA A 169 -1.09 -4.01 -7.61
C ALA A 169 -1.53 -3.21 -8.84
N TYR A 170 -2.15 -2.06 -8.60
CA TYR A 170 -2.56 -1.07 -9.60
C TYR A 170 -1.89 0.26 -9.29
N TYR A 171 -1.06 0.73 -10.21
CA TYR A 171 -0.32 1.97 -10.08
C TYR A 171 -0.94 3.05 -10.97
N PHE A 172 -1.36 4.14 -10.32
CA PHE A 172 -1.97 5.31 -10.94
C PHE A 172 -1.04 6.50 -10.83
N THR A 173 -1.01 7.27 -11.89
CA THR A 173 -0.43 8.61 -11.94
C THR A 173 -1.56 9.63 -11.93
N PRO A 174 -1.28 10.94 -11.83
CA PRO A 174 -2.31 11.97 -12.00
C PRO A 174 -3.05 11.89 -13.35
N THR A 175 -2.51 11.21 -14.35
CA THR A 175 -3.14 11.02 -15.66
C THR A 175 -3.99 9.75 -15.77
N GLY A 176 -4.03 8.91 -14.72
CA GLY A 176 -4.81 7.66 -14.69
C GLY A 176 -3.95 6.43 -14.41
N LEU A 177 -4.52 5.25 -14.65
CA LEU A 177 -3.85 3.96 -14.48
C LEU A 177 -2.65 3.86 -15.42
N ASN A 178 -1.49 3.51 -14.88
CA ASN A 178 -0.23 3.45 -15.60
C ASN A 178 0.32 2.02 -15.69
N GLU A 179 0.25 1.24 -14.61
CA GLU A 179 0.80 -0.11 -14.57
C GLU A 179 -0.03 -1.02 -13.67
N VAL A 180 -0.08 -2.31 -14.00
CA VAL A 180 -0.69 -3.36 -13.20
C VAL A 180 0.29 -4.51 -13.06
N ARG A 181 0.41 -5.07 -11.87
CA ARG A 181 1.24 -6.24 -11.61
C ARG A 181 0.59 -7.16 -10.60
N THR A 182 0.73 -8.46 -10.77
CA THR A 182 0.09 -9.47 -9.93
C THR A 182 1.10 -10.41 -9.31
N ALA A 183 0.78 -10.84 -8.11
CA ALA A 183 1.54 -11.78 -7.31
C ALA A 183 0.58 -12.68 -6.53
N ILE A 184 1.14 -13.72 -5.93
CA ILE A 184 0.45 -14.53 -4.94
C ILE A 184 1.10 -14.37 -3.57
N CYS A 185 0.35 -14.64 -2.51
CA CYS A 185 0.84 -14.81 -1.16
C CYS A 185 0.44 -16.21 -0.67
N THR A 186 1.43 -17.01 -0.29
CA THR A 186 1.19 -18.40 0.15
C THR A 186 2.22 -18.81 1.20
N GLN A 187 2.05 -20.02 1.74
CA GLN A 187 2.94 -20.60 2.74
C GLN A 187 3.89 -21.61 2.11
N ASP A 188 5.11 -21.68 2.66
CA ASP A 188 6.00 -22.78 2.38
C ASP A 188 5.70 -24.01 3.25
N GLU A 189 6.49 -25.06 3.08
CA GLU A 189 6.37 -26.32 3.83
C GLU A 189 6.60 -26.16 5.35
N LEU A 190 7.25 -25.07 5.76
CA LEU A 190 7.49 -24.73 7.16
C LEU A 190 6.40 -23.80 7.73
N GLY A 191 5.37 -23.47 6.94
CA GLY A 191 4.24 -22.64 7.34
C GLY A 191 4.56 -21.14 7.44
N TYR A 192 5.63 -20.70 6.77
CA TYR A 192 6.03 -19.30 6.66
C TYR A 192 5.50 -18.68 5.37
N TRP A 193 4.98 -17.47 5.49
CA TRP A 193 4.42 -16.72 4.38
C TRP A 193 5.51 -16.14 3.48
N PHE A 194 5.25 -16.18 2.19
CA PHE A 194 6.04 -15.51 1.17
C PHE A 194 5.13 -15.02 0.06
N MET A 195 5.62 -14.05 -0.71
CA MET A 195 5.01 -13.63 -1.96
C MET A 195 5.95 -13.94 -3.12
N CYS A 196 5.38 -14.22 -4.28
CA CYS A 196 6.11 -14.27 -5.54
C CYS A 196 5.20 -13.79 -6.66
N PHE A 197 5.81 -13.26 -7.73
CA PHE A 197 5.03 -12.79 -8.87
C PHE A 197 4.38 -13.98 -9.61
N ASP A 198 3.28 -13.72 -10.31
CA ASP A 198 2.57 -14.78 -11.06
C ASP A 198 3.50 -15.44 -12.10
N GLU A 199 4.33 -14.65 -12.79
CA GLU A 199 5.32 -15.14 -13.75
C GLU A 199 6.41 -16.03 -13.11
N GLU A 200 6.70 -15.83 -11.82
CA GLU A 200 7.66 -16.63 -11.05
C GLU A 200 7.00 -17.89 -10.47
N TYR A 201 5.67 -17.90 -10.29
CA TYR A 201 4.94 -19.00 -9.65
C TYR A 201 4.57 -20.14 -10.61
N ALA A 202 4.19 -19.85 -11.86
CA ALA A 202 3.77 -20.87 -12.82
C ALA A 202 4.77 -22.06 -12.95
N PRO A 203 6.10 -21.85 -12.98
CA PRO A 203 7.08 -22.94 -13.00
C PRO A 203 7.11 -23.81 -11.72
N PHE A 204 6.64 -23.31 -10.57
CA PHE A 204 6.56 -24.09 -9.33
C PHE A 204 5.40 -25.09 -9.32
N GLN A 205 4.30 -24.79 -10.01
CA GLN A 205 3.16 -25.72 -10.11
C GLN A 205 3.53 -26.94 -10.96
N GLU A 206 4.20 -26.75 -12.09
CA GLU A 206 4.64 -27.85 -12.96
C GLU A 206 5.61 -28.80 -12.25
N LYS A 207 6.50 -28.25 -11.40
CA LYS A 207 7.44 -29.06 -10.59
C LYS A 207 6.76 -29.85 -9.46
N ARG A 208 5.62 -29.37 -8.94
CA ARG A 208 4.85 -30.06 -7.88
C ARG A 208 3.86 -31.08 -8.44
N GLY A 209 3.41 -30.93 -9.68
CA GLY A 209 2.50 -31.86 -10.36
C GLY A 209 3.17 -33.06 -11.05
N GLY A 210 4.50 -33.16 -11.02
CA GLY A 210 5.27 -34.28 -11.57
C GLY A 210 5.62 -35.33 -10.51
N HIS A 211 4.63 -36.11 -10.07
CA HIS A 211 4.83 -37.36 -9.33
C HIS A 211 4.00 -38.49 -9.93
#